data_AF-A0A2D7INA2-F1
#
_entry.id   AF-A0A2D7INA2-F1
#
_cell.length_a   1.000
_cell.length_b   1.000
_cell.length_c   1.000
_cell.angle_alpha   90.00
_cell.angle_beta   90.00
_cell.angle_gamma   90.00
#
_symmetry.space_group_name_H-M   'P 1'
#
loop_
_entity.id
_entity.type
_entity.pdbx_description
1 polymer ?
#
loop_
_entity_poly.entity_id
_entity_poly.type
_entity_poly.pdbx_seq_one_letter_code
_entity_poly.pdbx_strand_id
1 'polypeptide(L)'
;NNDNEFKYWLDRYKYHVRYEENSYEAYQNNVKIFFNQYNLILKEQSFFLGEQISLVDIALMPFVRQGAHVDLNWFSENFPSLFKWLENLKAHSLFLSIMTKFETWDEKSKGHIVTW
;
A
#
# COMPACT_ATOMS: atom_id res chain seq x y z
N ASN A 1 9.15 -1.34 15.50
CA ASN A 1 7.69 -1.27 15.36
C ASN A 1 7.42 -0.38 14.14
N ASN A 2 7.68 -0.91 12.93
CA ASN A 2 7.84 -0.10 11.70
C ASN A 2 6.49 0.28 11.08
N ASP A 3 5.46 -0.53 11.27
CA ASP A 3 4.14 -0.30 10.64
C ASP A 3 3.42 0.92 11.22
N ASN A 4 3.54 1.14 12.53
CA ASN A 4 2.94 2.29 13.20
C ASN A 4 3.57 3.61 12.75
N GLU A 5 4.88 3.61 12.53
CA GLU A 5 5.61 4.80 12.08
C GLU A 5 5.33 5.09 10.60
N PHE A 6 5.35 4.06 9.75
CA PHE A 6 5.01 4.22 8.34
C PHE A 6 3.59 4.77 8.17
N LYS A 7 2.60 4.20 8.88
CA LYS A 7 1.22 4.67 8.82
C LYS A 7 1.06 6.11 9.30
N TYR A 8 1.76 6.48 10.37
CA TYR A 8 1.75 7.85 10.89
C TYR A 8 2.21 8.89 9.84
N TRP A 9 3.27 8.57 9.10
CA TRP A 9 3.79 9.45 8.05
C TRP A 9 2.95 9.42 6.78
N LEU A 10 2.44 8.24 6.41
CA LEU A 10 1.56 8.06 5.27
C LEU A 10 0.26 8.88 5.40
N ASP A 11 -0.36 8.88 6.57
CA ASP A 11 -1.60 9.62 6.80
C ASP A 11 -1.35 11.15 6.69
N ARG A 12 -0.20 11.64 7.17
CA ARG A 12 0.18 13.06 7.03
C ARG A 12 0.54 13.45 5.61
N TYR A 13 1.21 12.58 4.87
CA TYR A 13 1.48 12.79 3.46
C TYR A 13 0.19 12.88 2.65
N LYS A 14 -0.75 11.95 2.86
CA LYS A 14 -2.04 11.89 2.15
C LYS A 14 -2.95 13.08 2.48
N TYR A 15 -2.97 13.50 3.74
CA TYR A 15 -3.84 14.57 4.21
C TYR A 15 -3.04 15.82 4.61
N HIS A 16 -1.96 16.14 3.88
CA HIS A 16 -1.03 17.22 4.23
C HIS A 16 -1.74 18.58 4.45
N VAL A 17 -2.84 18.85 3.74
CA VAL A 17 -3.65 20.07 3.93
C VAL A 17 -4.29 20.16 5.32
N ARG A 18 -4.49 19.03 6.01
CA ARG A 18 -5.04 18.99 7.38
C ARG A 18 -3.97 19.06 8.46
N TYR A 19 -2.69 18.99 8.08
CA TYR A 19 -1.54 18.94 8.97
C TYR A 19 -0.60 20.07 8.57
N GLU A 20 -0.89 21.28 9.06
CA GLU A 20 -0.13 22.50 8.71
C GLU A 20 1.22 22.57 9.45
N GLU A 21 1.55 21.57 10.29
CA GLU A 21 2.77 21.60 11.08
C GLU A 21 4.04 21.43 10.23
N ASN A 22 3.94 20.84 9.03
CA ASN A 22 5.06 20.72 8.09
C ASN A 22 4.60 20.88 6.64
N SER A 23 5.57 21.00 5.72
CA SER A 23 5.29 21.08 4.29
C SER A 23 4.95 19.72 3.67
N TYR A 24 4.32 19.75 2.49
CA TYR A 24 4.07 18.57 1.67
C TYR A 24 5.34 17.76 1.44
N GLU A 25 6.44 18.43 1.08
CA GLU A 25 7.74 17.82 0.79
C GLU A 25 8.34 17.19 2.04
N ALA A 26 8.16 17.80 3.22
CA ALA A 26 8.61 17.20 4.48
C ALA A 26 7.88 15.89 4.77
N TYR A 27 6.56 15.83 4.58
CA TYR A 27 5.81 14.57 4.74
C TYR A 27 6.18 13.55 3.66
N GLN A 28 6.34 13.98 2.40
CA GLN A 28 6.78 13.13 1.31
C GLN A 28 8.15 12.52 1.59
N ASN A 29 9.10 13.30 2.12
CA ASN A 29 10.44 12.84 2.48
C ASN A 29 10.44 11.80 3.60
N ASN A 30 9.55 11.92 4.58
CA ASN A 30 9.42 10.90 5.63
C ASN A 30 8.87 9.57 5.07
N VAL A 31 7.87 9.63 4.20
CA VAL A 31 7.34 8.44 3.51
C VAL A 31 8.37 7.82 2.56
N LYS A 32 9.16 8.66 1.89
CA LYS A 32 10.24 8.24 0.97
C LYS A 32 11.26 7.32 1.63
N ILE A 33 11.52 7.44 2.93
CA ILE A 33 12.44 6.55 3.66
C ILE A 33 11.95 5.10 3.57
N PHE A 34 10.66 4.85 3.83
CA PHE A 34 10.05 3.52 3.75
C PHE A 34 9.99 3.02 2.31
N PHE A 35 9.58 3.87 1.37
CA PHE A 35 9.51 3.49 -0.04
C PHE A 35 10.88 3.15 -0.63
N ASN A 36 11.94 3.85 -0.23
CA ASN A 36 13.31 3.49 -0.60
C ASN A 36 13.69 2.11 -0.09
N GLN A 37 13.41 1.80 1.18
CA GLN A 37 13.71 0.48 1.75
C GLN A 37 12.97 -0.63 0.98
N TYR A 38 11.69 -0.45 0.70
CA TYR A 38 10.89 -1.41 -0.04
C TYR A 38 11.37 -1.57 -1.49
N ASN A 39 11.68 -0.46 -2.16
CA ASN A 39 12.19 -0.46 -3.51
C ASN A 39 13.55 -1.19 -3.62
N LEU A 40 14.42 -1.07 -2.61
CA LEU A 40 15.69 -1.78 -2.57
C LEU A 40 15.49 -3.29 -2.40
N ILE A 41 14.57 -3.73 -1.53
CA ILE A 41 14.24 -5.15 -1.38
C ILE A 41 13.72 -5.72 -2.70
N LEU A 42 12.76 -5.03 -3.31
CA LEU A 42 12.10 -5.45 -4.55
C LEU A 42 12.94 -5.23 -5.82
N LYS A 43 14.13 -4.63 -5.69
CA LYS A 43 15.11 -4.59 -6.77
C LYS A 43 15.77 -5.96 -6.96
N GLU A 44 15.99 -6.69 -5.87
CA GLU A 44 16.69 -7.97 -5.85
C GLU A 44 15.71 -9.17 -5.86
N GLN A 45 14.44 -8.94 -5.53
CA GLN A 45 13.42 -9.98 -5.37
C GLN A 45 12.10 -9.60 -6.03
N SER A 46 11.27 -10.60 -6.37
CA SER A 46 9.94 -10.33 -6.97
C SER A 46 8.91 -9.85 -5.94
N PHE A 47 9.03 -10.30 -4.69
CA PHE A 47 8.15 -10.00 -3.55
C PHE A 47 8.99 -9.82 -2.28
N PHE A 48 8.37 -9.36 -1.19
CA PHE A 48 9.10 -9.00 0.03
C PHE A 48 9.82 -10.17 0.74
N LEU A 49 9.36 -11.41 0.54
CA LEU A 49 9.93 -12.61 1.14
C LEU A 49 10.47 -13.61 0.09
N GLY A 50 10.74 -13.15 -1.15
CA GLY A 50 11.33 -13.97 -2.21
C GLY A 50 10.57 -13.93 -3.53
N GLU A 51 10.41 -15.09 -4.17
CA GLU A 51 9.84 -15.20 -5.53
C GLU A 51 8.32 -15.37 -5.56
N GLN A 52 7.68 -15.66 -4.42
CA GLN A 52 6.24 -15.87 -4.33
C GLN A 52 5.57 -14.79 -3.48
N ILE A 53 4.32 -14.48 -3.81
CA ILE A 53 3.47 -13.57 -3.03
C ILE A 53 3.35 -14.11 -1.60
N SER A 54 3.58 -13.23 -0.63
CA SER A 54 3.45 -13.55 0.79
C SER A 54 2.38 -12.68 1.47
N LEU A 55 2.05 -13.01 2.71
CA LEU A 55 1.16 -12.18 3.53
C LEU A 55 1.68 -10.74 3.69
N VAL A 56 3.00 -10.55 3.70
CA VAL A 56 3.63 -9.23 3.79
C VAL A 56 3.25 -8.36 2.60
N ASP A 57 3.26 -8.94 1.39
CA ASP A 57 2.91 -8.22 0.18
C ASP A 57 1.45 -7.74 0.23
N ILE A 58 0.54 -8.63 0.62
CA ILE A 58 -0.89 -8.32 0.72
C ILE A 58 -1.17 -7.27 1.81
N ALA A 59 -0.47 -7.36 2.95
CA ALA A 59 -0.62 -6.40 4.06
C ALA A 59 -0.09 -5.01 3.71
N LEU A 60 1.04 -4.91 2.99
CA LEU A 60 1.67 -3.63 2.64
C LEU A 60 1.01 -2.96 1.43
N MET A 61 0.50 -3.75 0.48
CA MET A 61 -0.10 -3.24 -0.76
C MET A 61 -1.10 -2.10 -0.56
N PRO A 62 -2.12 -2.16 0.33
CA PRO A 62 -3.09 -1.08 0.46
C PRO A 62 -2.46 0.23 0.96
N PHE A 63 -1.38 0.18 1.73
CA PHE A 63 -0.69 1.37 2.23
C PHE A 63 0.24 1.96 1.17
N VAL A 64 1.04 1.13 0.51
CA VAL A 64 1.88 1.56 -0.62
C VAL A 64 1.02 2.15 -1.73
N ARG A 65 -0.11 1.51 -2.06
CA ARG A 65 -1.09 2.01 -3.03
C ARG A 65 -1.62 3.39 -2.63
N GLN A 66 -1.94 3.61 -1.35
CA GLN A 66 -2.43 4.91 -0.89
C GLN A 66 -1.39 6.01 -1.06
N GLY A 67 -0.13 5.74 -0.71
CA GLY A 67 0.94 6.73 -0.87
C GLY A 67 1.31 6.98 -2.33
N ALA A 68 1.31 5.94 -3.16
CA ALA A 68 1.55 6.07 -4.60
C ALA A 68 0.51 6.97 -5.29
N HIS A 69 -0.76 6.96 -4.86
CA HIS A 69 -1.80 7.78 -5.48
C HIS A 69 -1.84 9.24 -4.99
N VAL A 70 -1.02 9.63 -4.01
CA VAL A 70 -0.87 11.06 -3.66
C VAL A 70 -0.14 11.80 -4.79
N ASP A 71 0.93 11.20 -5.31
CA ASP A 71 1.67 11.66 -6.49
C ASP A 71 2.28 10.46 -7.21
N LEU A 72 1.57 10.00 -8.25
CA LEU A 72 1.92 8.79 -8.98
C LEU A 72 3.14 8.97 -9.86
N ASN A 73 3.34 10.17 -10.42
CA ASN A 73 4.49 10.46 -11.27
C ASN A 73 5.75 10.41 -10.42
N TRP A 74 5.78 11.15 -9.30
CA TRP A 74 6.89 11.12 -8.34
C TRP A 74 7.20 9.69 -7.88
N PHE A 75 6.16 8.93 -7.54
CA PHE A 75 6.31 7.57 -7.04
C PHE A 75 6.91 6.63 -8.10
N SER A 76 6.38 6.67 -9.32
CA SER A 76 6.85 5.79 -10.41
C SER A 76 8.29 6.11 -10.84
N GLU A 77 8.67 7.38 -10.82
CA GLU A 77 10.03 7.83 -11.14
C GLU A 77 11.04 7.49 -10.05
N ASN A 78 10.68 7.66 -8.77
CA ASN A 78 11.63 7.48 -7.66
C ASN A 78 11.74 6.02 -7.19
N PHE A 79 10.71 5.20 -7.36
CA PHE A 79 10.64 3.83 -6.83
C PHE A 79 10.21 2.81 -7.90
N PRO A 80 10.99 2.62 -8.98
CA PRO A 80 10.57 1.83 -10.13
C PRO A 80 10.29 0.35 -9.82
N SER A 81 11.08 -0.28 -8.93
CA SER A 81 10.86 -1.68 -8.53
C SER A 81 9.61 -1.83 -7.68
N LEU A 82 9.39 -0.90 -6.75
CA LEU A 82 8.19 -0.87 -5.92
C LEU A 82 6.93 -0.58 -6.76
N PHE A 83 7.04 0.31 -7.75
CA PHE A 83 5.96 0.59 -8.70
C PHE A 83 5.62 -0.65 -9.53
N LYS A 84 6.62 -1.34 -10.08
CA LYS A 84 6.43 -2.60 -10.81
C LYS A 84 5.74 -3.66 -9.94
N TRP A 85 6.18 -3.82 -8.69
CA TRP A 85 5.54 -4.72 -7.71
C TRP A 85 4.06 -4.35 -7.49
N LEU A 86 3.75 -3.07 -7.33
CA LEU A 86 2.37 -2.60 -7.13
C LEU A 86 1.49 -2.90 -8.36
N GLU A 87 1.98 -2.65 -9.56
CA GLU A 87 1.25 -2.95 -10.80
C GLU A 87 1.06 -4.46 -11.00
N ASN A 88 2.07 -5.28 -10.69
CA ASN A 88 1.98 -6.73 -10.73
C ASN A 88 0.90 -7.26 -9.77
N LEU A 89 0.85 -6.75 -8.53
CA LEU A 89 -0.18 -7.14 -7.56
C LEU A 89 -1.58 -6.71 -7.97
N LYS A 90 -1.74 -5.53 -8.58
CA LYS A 90 -3.03 -5.08 -9.12
C LYS A 90 -3.55 -5.99 -10.24
N ALA A 91 -2.64 -6.53 -11.05
CA ALA A 91 -2.99 -7.43 -12.15
C ALA A 91 -3.28 -8.87 -11.71
N HIS A 92 -2.85 -9.27 -10.51
CA HIS A 92 -3.01 -10.64 -10.03
C HIS A 92 -4.47 -10.92 -9.60
N SER A 93 -5.04 -12.04 -10.05
CA SER A 93 -6.43 -12.45 -9.78
C SER A 93 -6.77 -12.57 -8.29
N LEU A 94 -5.77 -12.85 -7.44
CA LEU A 94 -5.89 -12.90 -5.99
C LEU A 94 -6.31 -11.55 -5.39
N PHE A 95 -5.88 -10.43 -5.96
CA PHE A 95 -6.30 -9.11 -5.50
C PHE A 95 -7.79 -8.85 -5.84
N LEU A 96 -8.23 -9.31 -7.01
CA LEU A 96 -9.64 -9.19 -7.42
C LEU A 96 -10.56 -10.02 -6.52
N SER A 97 -10.13 -11.20 -6.05
CA SER A 97 -10.98 -12.05 -5.21
C SER A 97 -11.18 -11.50 -3.79
N ILE A 98 -10.18 -10.84 -3.20
CA ILE A 98 -10.28 -10.26 -1.84
C ILE A 98 -10.98 -8.89 -1.82
N MET A 99 -11.08 -8.21 -2.96
CA MET A 99 -11.78 -6.92 -3.10
C MET A 99 -13.30 -7.09 -3.27
N THR A 100 -13.83 -8.30 -3.08
CA THR A 100 -15.28 -8.55 -3.02
C THR A 100 -15.87 -7.69 -1.91
N LYS A 101 -16.65 -6.68 -2.30
CA LYS A 101 -17.39 -5.87 -1.34
C LYS A 101 -18.51 -6.74 -0.76
N PHE A 102 -18.42 -7.03 0.52
CA PHE A 102 -19.55 -7.58 1.26
C PHE A 102 -20.51 -6.44 1.61
N GLU A 103 -21.81 -6.73 1.59
CA GLU A 103 -22.82 -5.78 2.06
C GLU A 103 -22.52 -5.38 3.52
N THR A 104 -22.82 -4.14 3.86
CA THR A 104 -22.69 -3.64 5.23
C THR A 104 -23.50 -4.52 6.16
N TRP A 105 -22.91 -4.98 7.26
CA TRP A 105 -23.60 -5.80 8.26
C TRP A 105 -24.89 -5.12 8.71
N ASP A 106 -26.02 -5.83 8.56
CA ASP A 106 -27.34 -5.45 9.05
C ASP A 106 -27.87 -6.59 9.90
N GLU A 107 -28.27 -6.28 11.13
CA GLU A 107 -28.80 -7.21 12.12
C GLU A 107 -30.03 -7.99 11.62
N LYS A 108 -30.76 -7.45 10.62
CA LYS A 108 -31.91 -8.11 9.98
C LYS A 108 -31.55 -8.98 8.77
N SER A 109 -30.30 -8.93 8.32
CA SER A 109 -29.84 -9.66 7.13
C SER A 109 -29.44 -11.09 7.47
N LYS A 110 -29.89 -12.06 6.68
CA LYS A 110 -29.43 -13.46 6.79
C LYS A 110 -27.96 -13.52 6.38
N GLY A 111 -27.10 -13.98 7.29
CA GLY A 111 -25.66 -14.13 7.00
C GLY A 111 -25.40 -14.94 5.74
N HIS A 112 -24.50 -14.45 4.89
CA HIS A 112 -24.06 -15.18 3.71
C HIS A 112 -23.06 -16.26 4.12
N ILE A 113 -23.41 -17.53 3.90
CA ILE A 113 -22.47 -18.64 4.00
C ILE A 113 -21.68 -18.70 2.70
N VAL A 114 -20.38 -18.36 2.76
CA VAL A 114 -19.47 -18.50 1.64
C VAL A 114 -18.91 -19.92 1.68
N THR A 115 -19.26 -20.75 0.69
CA THR A 115 -18.61 -22.05 0.46
C THR A 115 -17.44 -21.85 -0.50
N TRP A 116 -16.25 -22.23 -0.05
CA TRP A 116 -14.99 -22.23 -0.81
C TRP A 116 -14.90 -23.43 -1.74
#